data_AF-A0A5B6WNS4-F1
#
_entry.id   AF-A0A5B6WNS4-F1
#
_cell.length_a   1.000
_cell.length_b   1.000
_cell.length_c   1.000
_cell.angle_alpha   90.00
_cell.angle_beta   90.00
_cell.angle_gamma   90.00
#
_symmetry.space_group_name_H-M   'P 1'
#
loop_
_entity.id
_entity.type
_entity.pdbx_description
1 polymer ?
#
loop_
_entity_poly.entity_id
_entity_poly.type
_entity_poly.pdbx_seq_one_letter_code
_entity_poly.pdbx_strand_id
1 'polypeptide(L)'
;MAVKLDMSKAYDRVEWDFVKEVMLKMGCKREWVGLIMKCITIVSYAVNINGRRGRFFQPTRGLRQGDPLSPFRFLICSEGLSSLMRIAKKKDDCMIFGEAIEKGARIMKDILKEYESCSGQCVNFSKSTIFYSLNTNEEKKEVSTLLGVRSSTNP
;
A
#
# COMPACT_ATOMS: atom_id res chain seq x y z
N MET A 1 -14.96 -8.00 -11.67
CA MET A 1 -14.53 -7.89 -10.26
C MET A 1 -13.64 -6.68 -10.07
N ALA A 2 -13.85 -5.89 -9.01
CA ALA A 2 -12.96 -4.82 -8.58
C ALA A 2 -12.57 -5.03 -7.11
N VAL A 3 -11.34 -4.72 -6.73
CA VAL A 3 -10.84 -4.91 -5.36
C VAL A 3 -10.47 -3.55 -4.78
N LYS A 4 -11.13 -3.17 -3.68
CA LYS A 4 -10.79 -1.99 -2.88
C LYS A 4 -9.98 -2.44 -1.67
N LEU A 5 -8.72 -2.03 -1.66
CA LEU A 5 -7.79 -2.30 -0.57
C LEU A 5 -7.77 -1.11 0.40
N ASP A 6 -7.93 -1.40 1.67
CA ASP A 6 -7.73 -0.43 2.75
C ASP A 6 -6.37 -0.69 3.41
N MET A 7 -5.60 0.36 3.70
CA MET A 7 -4.26 0.23 4.30
C MET A 7 -4.29 0.62 5.78
N SER A 8 -3.83 -0.28 6.64
CA SER A 8 -3.72 -0.05 8.09
C SER A 8 -2.66 0.99 8.41
N LYS A 9 -3.04 2.10 9.04
CA LYS A 9 -2.12 3.18 9.44
C LYS A 9 -1.20 3.59 8.28
N ALA A 10 -1.84 3.92 7.15
CA ALA A 10 -1.21 4.04 5.84
C ALA A 10 0.03 4.96 5.82
N TYR A 11 0.01 6.06 6.57
CA TYR A 11 1.16 6.97 6.71
C TYR A 11 2.18 6.47 7.70
N ASP A 12 1.77 5.94 8.86
CA ASP A 12 2.66 5.62 9.98
C ASP A 12 3.58 4.42 9.69
N ARG A 13 3.18 3.58 8.74
CA ARG A 13 3.87 2.33 8.42
C ARG A 13 4.85 2.41 7.25
N VAL A 14 5.00 3.54 6.57
CA VAL A 14 5.86 3.59 5.38
C VAL A 14 7.34 3.44 5.76
N GLU A 15 8.03 2.45 5.20
CA GLU A 15 9.48 2.31 5.35
C GLU A 15 10.23 3.34 4.48
N TRP A 16 11.16 4.07 5.08
CA TRP A 16 11.85 5.17 4.43
C TRP A 16 12.82 4.72 3.34
N ASP A 17 13.54 3.62 3.60
CA ASP A 17 14.46 3.05 2.63
C ASP A 17 13.71 2.56 1.39
N PHE A 18 12.51 2.02 1.56
CA PHE A 18 11.66 1.66 0.42
C PHE A 18 11.31 2.86 -0.46
N VAL A 19 10.86 3.98 0.13
CA VAL A 19 10.54 5.21 -0.62
C VAL A 19 11.76 5.71 -1.37
N LYS A 20 12.93 5.74 -0.71
CA LYS A 20 14.20 6.13 -1.31
C LYS A 20 14.52 5.28 -2.55
N GLU A 21 14.45 3.96 -2.42
CA GLU A 21 14.76 3.03 -3.51
C GLU A 21 13.76 3.14 -4.66
N VAL A 22 12.47 3.34 -4.38
CA VAL A 22 11.46 3.58 -5.42
C VAL A 22 11.75 4.87 -6.18
N MET A 23 12.08 5.96 -5.50
CA MET A 23 12.45 7.23 -6.16
C MET A 23 13.68 7.07 -7.06
N LEU A 24 14.71 6.36 -6.60
CA LEU A 24 15.91 6.07 -7.39
C LEU A 24 15.58 5.24 -8.63
N LYS A 25 14.73 4.21 -8.49
CA LYS A 25 14.27 3.38 -9.63
C LYS A 25 13.39 4.15 -10.62
N MET A 26 12.67 5.17 -10.17
CA MET A 26 11.92 6.09 -11.03
C MET A 26 12.83 7.09 -11.79
N GLY A 27 14.14 7.08 -11.53
CA GLY A 27 15.11 7.95 -12.20
C GLY A 27 15.28 9.32 -11.54
N CYS A 28 14.81 9.50 -10.29
CA CYS A 28 15.06 10.74 -9.55
C CYS A 28 16.56 10.90 -9.26
N LYS A 29 17.07 12.13 -9.46
CA LYS A 29 18.47 12.47 -9.14
C LYS A 29 18.77 12.25 -7.66
N ARG A 30 19.95 11.69 -7.35
CA ARG A 30 20.35 11.33 -5.98
C ARG A 30 20.33 12.51 -5.02
N GLU A 31 20.69 13.69 -5.50
CA GLU A 31 20.66 14.93 -4.73
C GLU A 31 19.23 15.27 -4.30
N TRP A 32 18.27 15.13 -5.23
CA TRP A 32 16.86 15.40 -4.97
C TRP A 32 16.26 14.38 -4.00
N VAL A 33 16.58 13.08 -4.19
CA VAL A 33 16.21 12.03 -3.23
C VAL A 33 16.77 12.35 -1.85
N GLY A 34 18.04 12.75 -1.76
CA GLY A 34 18.67 13.14 -0.50
C GLY A 34 17.97 14.28 0.22
N LEU A 35 17.47 15.29 -0.51
CA LEU A 35 16.69 16.38 0.06
C LEU A 35 15.35 15.88 0.63
N ILE A 36 14.63 15.05 -0.13
CA ILE A 36 13.36 14.47 0.32
C ILE A 36 13.57 13.58 1.55
N MET A 37 14.62 12.74 1.55
CA MET A 37 14.93 11.88 2.70
C MET A 37 15.24 12.71 3.95
N LYS A 38 16.00 13.81 3.84
CA LYS A 38 16.24 14.73 4.97
C LYS A 38 14.94 15.30 5.54
N CYS A 39 13.99 15.70 4.68
CA CYS A 39 12.69 16.20 5.12
C CYS A 39 11.89 15.15 5.90
N ILE A 40 11.99 13.88 5.51
CA ILE A 40 11.31 12.77 6.18
C ILE A 40 11.98 12.44 7.52
N THR A 41 13.31 12.41 7.58
CA THR A 41 14.07 11.92 8.75
C THR A 41 14.24 12.96 9.85
N ILE A 42 14.15 14.27 9.54
CA ILE A 42 14.38 15.34 10.53
C ILE A 42 13.25 15.51 11.54
N VAL A 43 12.07 14.95 11.26
CA VAL A 43 10.88 15.14 12.10
C VAL A 43 11.09 14.53 13.49
N SER A 44 10.54 15.19 14.51
CA SER A 44 10.55 14.71 15.89
C SER A 44 9.15 14.77 16.47
N TYR A 45 8.77 13.76 17.26
CA TYR A 45 7.48 13.67 17.91
C TYR A 45 7.63 13.76 19.42
N ALA A 46 6.56 14.18 20.11
CA ALA A 46 6.42 14.07 21.54
C ALA A 46 4.97 13.66 21.84
N VAL A 47 4.77 12.68 22.71
CA VAL A 47 3.42 12.26 23.11
C VAL A 47 2.89 13.23 24.17
N ASN A 48 1.70 13.76 23.95
CA ASN A 48 1.00 14.55 24.97
C ASN A 48 0.03 13.65 25.73
N ILE A 49 0.21 13.50 27.04
CA ILE A 49 -0.66 12.70 27.91
C ILE A 49 -1.27 13.63 28.95
N ASN A 50 -2.59 13.78 28.93
CA ASN A 50 -3.35 14.65 29.84
C ASN A 50 -2.83 16.10 29.87
N GLY A 51 -2.48 16.66 28.71
CA GLY A 51 -1.95 18.02 28.58
C GLY A 51 -0.48 18.17 28.93
N ARG A 52 0.18 17.10 29.41
CA ARG A 52 1.63 17.10 29.69
C ARG A 52 2.39 16.54 28.50
N ARG A 53 3.23 17.39 27.90
CA ARG A 53 4.13 17.01 26.81
C ARG A 53 5.24 16.11 27.35
N GLY A 54 5.35 14.90 26.79
CA GLY A 54 6.43 13.97 27.07
C GLY A 54 7.76 14.36 26.40
N ARG A 55 8.73 13.44 26.44
CA ARG A 55 10.04 13.62 25.80
C ARG A 55 9.93 13.56 24.28
N PHE A 56 10.86 14.23 23.61
CA PHE A 56 11.02 14.12 22.16
C PHE A 56 11.63 12.77 21.80
N PHE A 57 11.16 12.20 20.69
CA PHE A 57 11.74 11.03 20.05
C PHE A 57 11.71 11.20 18.54
N GLN A 58 12.64 10.54 17.85
CA GLN A 58 12.68 10.50 16.39
C GLN A 58 11.99 9.22 15.91
N PRO A 59 11.09 9.30 14.93
CA PRO A 59 10.57 8.12 14.27
C PRO A 59 11.67 7.46 13.43
N THR A 60 11.52 6.16 13.17
CA THR A 60 12.37 5.41 12.23
C THR A 60 11.65 5.08 10.92
N ARG A 61 10.33 5.25 10.89
CA ARG A 61 9.45 5.01 9.75
C ARG A 61 8.21 5.92 9.81
N GLY A 62 7.47 5.91 8.72
CA GLY A 62 6.22 6.62 8.58
C GLY A 62 6.35 8.05 8.08
N LEU A 63 5.25 8.59 7.57
CA LEU A 63 5.16 9.93 6.99
C LEU A 63 4.36 10.83 7.93
N ARG A 64 4.79 12.09 8.07
CA ARG A 64 4.12 13.06 8.94
C ARG A 64 2.73 13.42 8.40
N GLN A 65 1.69 13.07 9.14
CA GLN A 65 0.33 13.51 8.78
C GLN A 65 0.21 15.03 8.97
N GLY A 66 -0.49 15.70 8.04
CA GLY A 66 -0.61 17.17 8.00
C GLY A 66 0.59 17.88 7.36
N ASP A 67 1.64 17.17 6.96
CA ASP A 67 2.69 17.73 6.09
C ASP A 67 2.19 17.76 4.63
N PRO A 68 2.20 18.93 3.95
CA PRO A 68 1.78 19.07 2.55
C PRO A 68 2.49 18.12 1.58
N LEU A 69 3.69 17.66 1.89
CA LEU A 69 4.46 16.75 1.04
C LEU A 69 4.16 15.27 1.28
N SER A 70 3.52 14.91 2.39
CA SER A 70 3.23 13.52 2.73
C SER A 70 2.32 12.80 1.74
N PRO A 71 1.27 13.43 1.17
CA PRO A 71 0.46 12.82 0.12
C PRO A 71 1.30 12.41 -1.10
N PHE A 72 2.24 13.25 -1.55
CA PHE A 72 3.09 12.94 -2.70
C PHE A 72 4.06 11.79 -2.41
N ARG A 73 4.66 11.76 -1.22
CA ARG A 73 5.51 10.64 -0.79
C ARG A 73 4.73 9.34 -0.65
N PHE A 74 3.48 9.42 -0.22
CA PHE A 74 2.59 8.27 -0.16
C PHE A 74 2.30 7.71 -1.56
N LEU A 75 2.07 8.59 -2.56
CA LEU A 75 1.91 8.16 -3.95
C LEU A 75 3.16 7.44 -4.48
N ILE A 76 4.35 7.97 -4.19
CA ILE A 76 5.62 7.31 -4.54
C ILE A 76 5.70 5.91 -3.91
N CYS A 77 5.32 5.76 -2.63
CA CYS A 77 5.25 4.44 -2.00
C CYS A 77 4.29 3.50 -2.75
N SER A 78 3.10 3.99 -3.11
CA SER A 78 2.09 3.19 -3.82
C SER A 78 2.51 2.77 -5.24
N GLU A 79 3.43 3.50 -5.88
CA GLU A 79 3.97 3.13 -7.19
C GLU A 79 4.72 1.79 -7.15
N GLY A 80 5.29 1.42 -6.00
CA GLY A 80 5.88 0.10 -5.81
C GLY A 80 4.86 -1.03 -6.02
N LEU A 81 3.66 -0.89 -5.45
CA LEU A 81 2.56 -1.84 -5.65
C LEU A 81 2.10 -1.87 -7.12
N SER A 82 1.92 -0.70 -7.74
CA SER A 82 1.59 -0.59 -9.17
C SER A 82 2.62 -1.29 -10.05
N SER A 83 3.91 -1.16 -9.71
CA SER A 83 5.00 -1.81 -10.43
C SER A 83 4.95 -3.33 -10.32
N LEU A 84 4.75 -3.87 -9.12
CA LEU A 84 4.58 -5.32 -8.91
C LEU A 84 3.38 -5.87 -9.69
N MET A 85 2.25 -5.14 -9.70
CA MET A 85 1.08 -5.52 -10.49
C MET A 85 1.37 -5.56 -11.99
N ARG A 86 2.11 -4.58 -12.54
CA ARG A 86 2.50 -4.57 -13.95
C ARG A 86 3.43 -5.73 -14.31
N ILE A 87 4.37 -6.08 -13.42
CA ILE A 87 5.27 -7.23 -13.62
C ILE A 87 4.48 -8.53 -13.65
N ALA A 88 3.58 -8.74 -12.70
CA ALA A 88 2.74 -9.93 -12.65
C ALA A 88 1.83 -10.06 -13.89
N LYS A 89 1.23 -8.95 -14.34
CA LYS A 89 0.41 -8.93 -15.56
C LYS A 89 1.22 -9.34 -16.79
N LYS A 90 2.47 -8.90 -16.93
CA LYS A 90 3.34 -9.29 -18.06
C LYS A 90 3.76 -10.75 -18.02
N LYS A 91 3.83 -11.36 -16.84
CA LYS A 91 4.34 -12.73 -16.66
C LYS A 91 3.27 -13.79 -16.93
N ASP A 92 2.02 -13.52 -16.57
CA ASP A 92 1.00 -14.57 -16.47
C ASP A 92 -0.15 -14.46 -17.48
N ASP A 93 -0.21 -13.41 -18.33
CA ASP A 93 -1.34 -13.03 -19.22
C ASP A 93 -2.73 -13.03 -18.55
N CYS A 94 -2.79 -13.32 -17.25
CA CYS A 94 -3.97 -13.39 -16.45
C CYS A 94 -4.45 -11.96 -16.22
N MET A 95 -5.66 -11.66 -16.67
CA MET A 95 -6.33 -10.41 -16.33
C MET A 95 -6.57 -10.39 -14.82
N ILE A 96 -5.63 -9.78 -14.06
CA ILE A 96 -5.79 -9.48 -12.63
C ILE A 96 -7.04 -8.60 -12.41
N PHE A 97 -7.49 -7.92 -13.46
CA PHE A 97 -8.63 -7.01 -13.47
C PHE A 97 -9.70 -7.54 -14.42
N GLY A 98 -10.88 -7.88 -13.91
CA GLY A 98 -12.05 -8.19 -14.75
C GLY A 98 -12.74 -9.49 -14.35
N GLU A 99 -12.03 -10.61 -14.43
CA GLU A 99 -12.58 -11.92 -14.11
C GLU A 99 -12.21 -12.37 -12.69
N ALA A 100 -13.21 -12.85 -11.95
CA ALA A 100 -12.99 -13.47 -10.65
C ALA A 100 -12.46 -14.90 -10.87
N ILE A 101 -11.13 -15.03 -10.94
CA ILE A 101 -10.40 -16.29 -11.14
C ILE A 101 -9.56 -16.57 -9.90
N GLU A 102 -9.60 -17.82 -9.42
CA GLU A 102 -8.82 -18.26 -8.27
C GLU A 102 -7.31 -18.02 -8.44
N LYS A 103 -6.75 -18.34 -9.62
CA LYS A 103 -5.35 -18.06 -9.97
C LYS A 103 -5.00 -16.58 -9.78
N GLY A 104 -5.85 -15.67 -10.27
CA GLY A 104 -5.65 -14.22 -10.14
C GLY A 104 -5.66 -13.75 -8.69
N ALA A 105 -6.53 -14.34 -7.87
CA ALA A 105 -6.59 -14.05 -6.43
C ALA A 105 -5.34 -14.53 -5.67
N ARG A 106 -4.77 -15.70 -6.01
CA ARG A 106 -3.50 -16.17 -5.43
C ARG A 106 -2.34 -15.23 -5.80
N ILE A 107 -2.22 -14.87 -7.08
CA ILE A 107 -1.21 -13.92 -7.56
C ILE A 107 -1.33 -12.58 -6.83
N MET A 108 -2.55 -12.05 -6.70
CA MET A 108 -2.79 -10.81 -5.95
C MET A 108 -2.34 -10.92 -4.50
N LYS A 109 -2.63 -12.04 -3.83
CA LYS A 109 -2.21 -12.28 -2.44
C LYS A 109 -0.69 -12.29 -2.30
N ASP A 110 0.02 -12.88 -3.25
CA ASP A 110 1.48 -12.93 -3.23
C ASP A 110 2.11 -11.57 -3.51
N ILE A 111 1.56 -10.80 -4.45
CA ILE A 111 1.97 -9.40 -4.69
C ILE A 111 1.78 -8.56 -3.44
N LEU A 112 0.64 -8.69 -2.76
CA LEU A 112 0.37 -7.92 -1.54
C LEU A 112 1.37 -8.28 -0.46
N LYS A 113 1.65 -9.57 -0.23
CA LYS A 113 2.69 -9.99 0.73
C LYS A 113 4.07 -9.41 0.42
N GLU A 114 4.48 -9.43 -0.84
CA GLU A 114 5.76 -8.86 -1.28
C GLU A 114 5.79 -7.34 -1.07
N TYR A 115 4.68 -6.66 -1.37
CA TYR A 115 4.58 -5.23 -1.13
C TYR A 115 4.61 -4.88 0.36
N GLU A 116 3.93 -5.66 1.21
CA GLU A 116 3.93 -5.47 2.65
C GLU A 116 5.32 -5.67 3.26
N SER A 117 6.05 -6.71 2.80
CA SER A 117 7.40 -7.01 3.29
C SER A 117 8.41 -5.91 2.95
N CYS A 118 8.29 -5.29 1.78
CA CYS A 118 9.21 -4.25 1.31
C CYS A 118 8.84 -2.85 1.80
N SER A 119 7.56 -2.47 1.70
CA SER A 119 7.11 -1.09 1.95
C SER A 119 6.76 -0.83 3.41
N GLY A 120 6.55 -1.89 4.18
CA GLY A 120 5.99 -1.85 5.52
C GLY A 120 4.51 -1.48 5.60
N GLN A 121 3.87 -1.06 4.49
CA GLN A 121 2.42 -0.91 4.46
C GLN A 121 1.75 -2.26 4.72
N CYS A 122 0.53 -2.24 5.23
CA CYS A 122 -0.19 -3.47 5.56
C CYS A 122 -1.66 -3.31 5.20
N VAL A 123 -2.19 -4.28 4.47
CA VAL A 123 -3.57 -4.35 4.04
C VAL A 123 -4.44 -4.65 5.25
N ASN A 124 -5.45 -3.81 5.45
CA ASN A 124 -6.54 -4.08 6.36
C ASN A 124 -7.59 -4.94 5.67
N PHE A 125 -7.44 -6.26 5.76
CA PHE A 125 -8.40 -7.20 5.16
C PHE A 125 -9.83 -7.01 5.69
N SER A 126 -9.99 -6.60 6.94
CA SER A 126 -11.32 -6.35 7.55
C SER A 126 -12.04 -5.13 6.98
N LYS A 127 -11.30 -4.16 6.41
CA LYS A 127 -11.83 -2.95 5.78
C LYS A 127 -11.74 -2.99 4.25
N SER A 128 -11.01 -3.96 3.71
CA SER A 128 -10.92 -4.21 2.27
C SER A 128 -12.17 -4.91 1.77
N THR A 129 -12.54 -4.66 0.52
CA THR A 129 -13.79 -5.15 -0.07
C THR A 129 -13.59 -5.52 -1.52
N ILE A 130 -14.20 -6.62 -1.95
CA ILE A 130 -14.31 -7.02 -3.34
C ILE A 130 -15.71 -6.68 -3.84
N PHE A 131 -15.76 -6.06 -5.01
CA PHE A 131 -16.97 -5.77 -5.75
C PHE A 131 -17.09 -6.73 -6.94
N TYR A 132 -18.20 -7.45 -6.99
CA TYR A 132 -18.52 -8.32 -8.12
C TYR A 132 -19.43 -7.60 -9.11
N SER A 133 -19.23 -7.83 -10.41
CA SER A 133 -20.21 -7.37 -11.41
C SER A 133 -21.44 -8.28 -11.36
N LEU A 134 -22.59 -7.77 -11.81
CA LEU A 134 -23.86 -8.52 -11.86
C LEU A 134 -23.76 -9.84 -12.64
N ASN A 135 -22.80 -9.95 -13.56
CA ASN A 135 -22.57 -11.14 -14.39
C ASN A 135 -21.59 -12.14 -13.75
N THR A 136 -21.21 -11.98 -12.48
CA THR A 136 -20.26 -12.89 -11.81
C THR A 136 -21.00 -14.07 -11.19
N ASN A 137 -20.66 -15.30 -11.61
CA ASN A 137 -21.24 -16.54 -11.09
C ASN A 137 -20.95 -16.75 -9.60
N GLU A 138 -21.81 -17.46 -8.87
CA GLU A 138 -21.67 -17.70 -7.42
C GLU A 138 -20.37 -18.44 -7.07
N GLU A 139 -19.95 -19.43 -7.87
CA GLU A 139 -18.67 -20.13 -7.71
C GLU A 139 -17.47 -19.17 -7.74
N LYS A 140 -17.56 -18.11 -8.56
CA LYS A 140 -16.51 -17.10 -8.66
C LYS A 140 -16.47 -16.15 -7.46
N LYS A 141 -17.47 -16.21 -6.56
CA LYS A 141 -17.46 -15.45 -5.29
C LYS A 141 -16.61 -16.11 -4.20
N GLU A 142 -16.11 -17.33 -4.39
CA GLU A 142 -15.14 -17.95 -3.48
C GLU A 142 -13.81 -17.17 -3.40
N VAL A 143 -13.54 -16.31 -4.39
CA VAL A 143 -12.37 -15.42 -4.44
C VAL A 143 -12.27 -14.52 -3.21
N SER A 144 -13.40 -14.04 -2.65
CA SER A 144 -13.37 -13.22 -1.42
C SER A 144 -12.90 -14.00 -0.20
N THR A 145 -13.23 -15.29 -0.13
CA THR A 145 -12.77 -16.18 0.94
C THR A 145 -11.26 -16.42 0.82
N LEU A 146 -10.76 -16.65 -0.40
CA LEU A 146 -9.34 -16.87 -0.64
C LEU A 146 -8.47 -15.64 -0.29
N LEU A 147 -8.98 -14.44 -0.63
CA LEU A 147 -8.35 -13.16 -0.32
C LEU A 147 -8.58 -12.71 1.14
N GLY A 148 -9.55 -13.29 1.84
CA GLY A 148 -9.88 -12.95 3.22
C GLY A 148 -10.55 -11.59 3.40
N VAL A 149 -11.31 -11.14 2.40
CA VAL A 149 -11.91 -9.80 2.34
C VAL A 149 -13.43 -9.87 2.23
N ARG A 150 -14.11 -8.77 2.59
CA ARG A 150 -15.57 -8.68 2.47
C ARG A 150 -15.99 -8.63 1.00
N SER A 151 -17.17 -9.13 0.67
CA SER A 151 -17.78 -9.00 -0.65
C SER A 151 -18.95 -8.02 -0.62
N SER A 152 -19.06 -7.18 -1.64
CA SER A 152 -20.22 -6.31 -1.91
C SER A 152 -20.64 -6.45 -3.38
N THR A 153 -21.93 -6.28 -3.65
CA THR A 153 -22.50 -6.22 -5.01
C THR A 153 -22.74 -4.79 -5.49
N ASN A 154 -22.58 -3.79 -4.61
CA ASN A 154 -22.72 -2.36 -4.93
C ASN A 154 -21.36 -1.66 -4.79
N PRO A 155 -20.86 -0.92 -5.80
CA PRO A 155 -19.59 -0.19 -5.76
C PRO A 155 -19.50 0.88 -4.66
#